data_AF-A0A5P8I119-F1
#
_entry.id   AF-A0A5P8I119-F1
#
_cell.length_a   1.000
_cell.length_b   1.000
_cell.length_c   1.000
_cell.angle_alpha   90.00
_cell.angle_beta   90.00
_cell.angle_gamma   90.00
#
_symmetry.space_group_name_H-M   'P 1'
#
loop_
_entity.id
_entity.type
_entity.pdbx_description
1 polymer ?
#
loop_
_entity_poly.entity_id
_entity_poly.type
_entity_poly.pdbx_seq_one_letter_code
_entity_poly.pdbx_strand_id
1 'polypeptide(L)'
;MRVVVVVTGLVVVVVATALSLPDHDVKSATSSRSSSDYQGSSGDDCDEGLPPPDQPFRVVWNHPDNCERIKLHLPLDEYGIIFNKLRVFLGEEIQTLYDTGPWPYISETGKFINGGLPQSFNHPDNDGETQRILKKHKPENFTGLGVLDFETWRAIYSTNFGPMAIYQNESVKLVKEKHPDYDQKKLTKVAEKEWQQAAKDIMSTKLKIAQEVMPRGHWGYYLYPRTWDNKRDTKFRNDKINWLWRQSTGLYPSIYIYDFSKTESAITKFVSDTVGEAVRVQKEFSPPNTPIYPYVMFQTMDNIFHYEDHLKISLGLSAKMGAAGVVLWGTSKHYKESTRQWQCQQLQEHIRTVLGPLVKNVTQMMTDCSRAICEGHGRCVHNSHDVILGETESQRLSDLCSTRQSRFRDYHCRCYSAWEGACCQTLRPSRCQKREQRNVHGGGDLID
;
A
#
# COMPACT_ATOMS: atom_id res chain seq x y z
N MET A 1 -24.37 -9.56 -12.82
CA MET A 1 -23.53 -9.91 -13.98
C MET A 1 -24.06 -11.17 -14.64
N ARG A 2 -24.75 -11.06 -15.78
CA ARG A 2 -24.82 -12.14 -16.77
C ARG A 2 -24.31 -11.55 -18.08
N VAL A 3 -23.24 -12.14 -18.61
CA VAL A 3 -22.65 -11.76 -19.91
C VAL A 3 -23.13 -12.82 -20.89
N VAL A 4 -23.83 -12.41 -21.93
CA VAL A 4 -24.10 -13.26 -23.10
C VAL A 4 -23.19 -12.77 -24.20
N VAL A 5 -22.25 -13.62 -24.61
CA VAL A 5 -21.37 -13.36 -25.76
C VAL A 5 -22.00 -14.07 -26.95
N VAL A 6 -22.44 -13.32 -27.96
CA VAL A 6 -22.79 -13.87 -29.27
C VAL A 6 -21.68 -13.50 -30.23
N VAL A 7 -21.01 -14.51 -30.78
CA VAL A 7 -19.94 -14.33 -31.77
C VAL A 7 -20.53 -14.47 -33.17
N THR A 8 -20.60 -13.37 -33.91
CA THR A 8 -20.56 -13.38 -35.37
C THR A 8 -19.64 -12.26 -35.83
N GLY A 9 -18.82 -12.56 -36.84
CA GLY A 9 -17.59 -11.83 -37.18
C GLY A 9 -17.73 -10.32 -37.36
N LEU A 10 -16.65 -9.64 -36.90
CA LEU A 10 -16.34 -8.21 -37.03
C LEU A 10 -17.32 -7.26 -36.33
N VAL A 11 -16.80 -6.63 -35.28
CA VAL A 11 -17.39 -5.63 -34.36
C VAL A 11 -17.97 -6.24 -33.06
N VAL A 12 -17.25 -6.01 -31.95
CA VAL A 12 -17.72 -6.27 -30.59
C VAL A 12 -18.43 -5.03 -30.07
N VAL A 13 -19.76 -5.07 -29.93
CA VAL A 13 -20.55 -4.05 -29.24
C VAL A 13 -20.92 -4.56 -27.86
N VAL A 14 -20.51 -3.86 -26.81
CA VAL A 14 -20.90 -4.13 -25.43
C VAL A 14 -22.04 -3.19 -25.05
N VAL A 15 -23.23 -3.73 -24.78
CA VAL A 15 -24.37 -2.98 -24.25
C VAL A 15 -24.62 -3.43 -22.82
N ALA A 16 -24.59 -2.49 -21.87
CA ALA A 16 -24.95 -2.72 -20.48
C ALA A 16 -26.15 -1.84 -20.10
N THR A 17 -27.22 -2.45 -19.62
CA THR A 17 -28.36 -1.77 -18.98
C THR A 17 -28.39 -2.12 -17.49
N ALA A 18 -28.59 -1.12 -16.64
CA ALA A 18 -28.83 -1.29 -15.21
C ALA A 18 -30.20 -0.71 -14.85
N LEU A 19 -30.99 -1.52 -14.13
CA LEU A 19 -32.28 -1.16 -13.54
C LEU A 19 -32.05 -0.49 -12.19
N SER A 20 -32.60 0.72 -12.02
CA SER A 20 -32.69 1.46 -10.76
C SER A 20 -33.84 0.97 -9.89
N LEU A 21 -33.67 1.03 -8.57
CA LEU A 21 -34.73 1.05 -7.56
C LEU A 21 -34.32 1.98 -6.40
N PRO A 22 -35.28 2.57 -5.65
CA PRO A 22 -35.40 4.02 -5.54
C PRO A 22 -35.06 4.62 -4.16
N ASP A 23 -34.93 5.95 -4.21
CA ASP A 23 -34.67 6.91 -3.15
C ASP A 23 -35.54 6.77 -1.89
N HIS A 24 -34.94 7.09 -0.74
CA HIS A 24 -35.66 7.58 0.42
C HIS A 24 -35.01 8.86 0.95
N ASP A 25 -35.75 9.97 0.77
CA ASP A 25 -35.60 11.28 1.36
C ASP A 25 -35.53 11.25 2.90
N VAL A 26 -34.60 12.00 3.50
CA VAL A 26 -34.85 12.73 4.76
C VAL A 26 -34.12 14.08 4.75
N LYS A 27 -34.90 15.13 5.01
CA LYS A 27 -34.54 16.55 5.02
C LYS A 27 -33.76 16.99 6.28
N SER A 28 -32.77 17.86 6.05
CA SER A 28 -32.45 19.12 6.76
C SER A 28 -32.44 19.20 8.29
N ALA A 29 -31.28 19.59 8.85
CA ALA A 29 -31.19 20.76 9.74
C ALA A 29 -29.77 21.34 9.81
N THR A 30 -29.69 22.64 9.57
CA THR A 30 -28.54 23.56 9.63
C THR A 30 -28.02 23.80 11.05
N SER A 31 -26.71 23.97 11.24
CA SER A 31 -26.13 25.21 11.79
C SER A 31 -24.61 25.26 11.63
N SER A 32 -24.12 26.48 11.51
CA SER A 32 -22.78 26.93 11.16
C SER A 32 -21.83 27.04 12.36
N ARG A 33 -20.53 26.81 12.13
CA ARG A 33 -19.44 27.67 12.64
C ARG A 33 -18.07 27.32 12.03
N SER A 34 -17.39 28.40 11.65
CA SER A 34 -15.98 28.60 11.31
C SER A 34 -15.03 28.07 12.40
N SER A 35 -13.72 27.93 12.28
CA SER A 35 -12.67 27.97 11.26
C SER A 35 -11.38 27.56 12.00
N SER A 36 -10.35 27.15 11.25
CA SER A 36 -8.92 27.34 11.56
C SER A 36 -8.38 26.86 12.91
N ASP A 37 -7.65 25.75 12.92
CA ASP A 37 -6.18 25.80 13.01
C ASP A 37 -5.60 24.37 12.94
N TYR A 38 -5.08 24.01 11.75
CA TYR A 38 -4.28 22.78 11.58
C TYR A 38 -2.82 23.11 11.91
N GLN A 39 -2.42 22.83 13.15
CA GLN A 39 -1.01 22.63 13.48
C GLN A 39 -0.68 21.15 13.23
N GLY A 40 0.14 20.91 12.21
CA GLY A 40 0.74 19.60 11.99
C GLY A 40 1.65 19.26 13.17
N SER A 41 1.18 18.39 14.06
CA SER A 41 2.01 17.82 15.10
C SER A 41 2.99 16.85 14.47
N SER A 42 4.27 17.17 14.54
CA SER A 42 5.35 16.18 14.54
C SER A 42 5.13 15.27 15.75
N GLY A 43 4.37 14.20 15.57
CA GLY A 43 4.18 13.17 16.59
C GLY A 43 5.37 12.23 16.58
N ASP A 44 6.37 12.55 17.40
CA ASP A 44 7.32 11.57 17.92
C ASP A 44 6.53 10.48 18.66
N ASP A 45 6.13 9.40 17.97
CA ASP A 45 5.66 8.17 18.61
C ASP A 45 6.69 7.08 18.35
N CYS A 46 7.43 6.74 19.41
CA CYS A 46 8.37 5.64 19.54
C CYS A 46 7.67 4.25 19.45
N ASP A 47 6.49 4.15 18.82
CA ASP A 47 5.71 2.91 18.69
C ASP A 47 6.14 2.17 17.41
N GLU A 48 6.62 0.94 17.55
CA GLU A 48 6.97 0.07 16.41
C GLU A 48 5.67 -0.40 15.75
N GLY A 49 5.12 0.47 14.90
CA GLY A 49 4.21 0.05 13.87
C GLY A 49 4.86 -1.09 13.09
N LEU A 50 4.14 -2.21 13.00
CA LEU A 50 4.53 -3.51 12.50
C LEU A 50 5.72 -3.53 11.51
N PRO A 51 6.58 -4.55 11.60
CA PRO A 51 6.54 -5.72 12.48
C PRO A 51 7.12 -5.49 13.87
N PRO A 52 6.70 -6.28 14.88
CA PRO A 52 7.51 -6.45 16.09
C PRO A 52 8.92 -6.96 15.75
N PRO A 53 9.92 -6.75 16.63
CA PRO A 53 11.32 -7.05 16.34
C PRO A 53 11.60 -8.49 15.88
N ASP A 54 10.74 -9.44 16.25
CA ASP A 54 10.89 -10.87 16.02
C ASP A 54 10.39 -11.38 14.66
N GLN A 55 9.75 -10.53 13.82
CA GLN A 55 9.27 -10.91 12.48
C GLN A 55 9.73 -9.94 11.38
N PRO A 56 10.99 -10.01 10.91
CA PRO A 56 11.56 -9.04 9.96
C PRO A 56 10.88 -8.99 8.59
N PHE A 57 10.22 -10.08 8.19
CA PHE A 57 9.46 -10.18 6.93
C PHE A 57 8.12 -10.91 7.17
N ARG A 58 6.99 -10.24 6.90
CA ARG A 58 5.63 -10.77 7.12
C ARG A 58 4.90 -11.02 5.81
N VAL A 59 4.13 -12.10 5.72
CA VAL A 59 3.29 -12.40 4.55
C VAL A 59 1.84 -12.29 4.95
N VAL A 60 1.13 -11.32 4.38
CA VAL A 60 -0.25 -10.98 4.78
C VAL A 60 -1.24 -11.45 3.71
N TRP A 61 -2.25 -12.21 4.11
CA TRP A 61 -3.32 -12.73 3.28
C TRP A 61 -4.40 -11.68 3.08
N ASN A 62 -4.57 -11.22 1.85
CA ASN A 62 -5.68 -10.36 1.45
C ASN A 62 -6.41 -10.95 0.24
N HIS A 63 -6.76 -12.23 0.36
CA HIS A 63 -7.42 -12.99 -0.69
C HIS A 63 -8.85 -13.36 -0.25
N PRO A 64 -9.89 -12.99 -1.01
CA PRO A 64 -11.29 -13.24 -0.68
C PRO A 64 -11.73 -14.66 -1.06
N ASP A 65 -11.08 -15.69 -0.50
CA ASP A 65 -11.29 -17.11 -0.86
C ASP A 65 -12.70 -17.64 -0.53
N ASN A 66 -13.40 -17.05 0.45
CA ASN A 66 -14.70 -17.53 0.93
C ASN A 66 -14.67 -19.02 1.38
N CYS A 67 -13.48 -19.51 1.74
CA CYS A 67 -13.09 -20.80 2.31
C CYS A 67 -14.09 -21.37 3.31
N GLU A 68 -14.34 -20.49 4.27
CA GLU A 68 -15.10 -20.73 5.48
C GLU A 68 -16.56 -21.10 5.20
N ARG A 69 -17.14 -20.65 4.08
CA ARG A 69 -18.55 -20.94 3.75
C ARG A 69 -18.82 -22.44 3.55
N ILE A 70 -17.80 -23.18 3.13
CA ILE A 70 -17.87 -24.65 2.98
C ILE A 70 -17.11 -25.37 4.09
N LYS A 71 -16.73 -24.66 5.16
CA LYS A 71 -15.96 -25.17 6.29
C LYS A 71 -14.64 -25.85 5.88
N LEU A 72 -14.06 -25.42 4.75
CA LEU A 72 -12.77 -25.91 4.29
C LEU A 72 -11.68 -25.07 4.94
N HIS A 73 -10.84 -25.75 5.74
CA HIS A 73 -9.70 -25.13 6.42
C HIS A 73 -8.56 -24.87 5.44
N LEU A 74 -8.02 -23.65 5.40
CA LEU A 74 -6.79 -23.33 4.70
C LEU A 74 -5.65 -23.26 5.73
N PRO A 75 -4.55 -24.01 5.57
CA PRO A 75 -3.48 -24.11 6.57
C PRO A 75 -2.55 -22.88 6.54
N LEU A 76 -3.11 -21.67 6.62
CA LEU A 76 -2.35 -20.42 6.51
C LEU A 76 -1.42 -20.22 7.72
N ASP A 77 -1.93 -20.50 8.90
CA ASP A 77 -1.24 -20.40 10.20
C ASP A 77 -0.06 -21.38 10.31
N GLU A 78 -0.20 -22.60 9.79
CA GLU A 78 0.88 -23.60 9.74
C GLU A 78 2.15 -23.11 9.02
N TYR A 79 1.99 -22.16 8.09
CA TYR A 79 3.07 -21.55 7.31
C TYR A 79 3.41 -20.12 7.73
N GLY A 80 2.81 -19.61 8.81
CA GLY A 80 3.05 -18.25 9.28
C GLY A 80 2.49 -17.16 8.36
N ILE A 81 1.52 -17.50 7.50
CA ILE A 81 0.78 -16.50 6.73
C ILE A 81 -0.20 -15.82 7.68
N ILE A 82 -0.20 -14.50 7.68
CA ILE A 82 -0.97 -13.65 8.58
C ILE A 82 -2.29 -13.31 7.90
N PHE A 83 -3.41 -13.50 8.57
CA PHE A 83 -4.73 -13.27 8.02
C PHE A 83 -5.65 -12.68 9.08
N ASN A 84 -6.61 -11.88 8.64
CA ASN A 84 -7.66 -11.38 9.52
C ASN A 84 -8.44 -12.54 10.16
N LYS A 85 -8.87 -12.39 11.41
CA LYS A 85 -9.71 -13.35 12.12
C LYS A 85 -10.92 -13.78 11.27
N LEU A 86 -11.20 -15.08 11.24
CA LEU A 86 -12.23 -15.70 10.38
C LEU A 86 -12.05 -15.45 8.86
N ARG A 87 -10.85 -15.04 8.42
CA ARG A 87 -10.52 -14.70 7.02
C ARG A 87 -11.49 -13.68 6.41
N VAL A 88 -11.96 -12.72 7.21
CA VAL A 88 -12.72 -11.58 6.69
C VAL A 88 -11.82 -10.68 5.84
N PHE A 89 -12.37 -10.08 4.78
CA PHE A 89 -11.56 -9.29 3.86
C PHE A 89 -11.08 -7.96 4.47
N LEU A 90 -11.89 -7.35 5.32
CA LEU A 90 -11.58 -6.14 6.08
C LEU A 90 -11.53 -6.51 7.57
N GLY A 91 -10.34 -6.52 8.16
CA GLY A 91 -10.15 -6.93 9.55
C GLY A 91 -8.99 -6.21 10.23
N GLU A 92 -8.40 -6.86 11.23
CA GLU A 92 -7.39 -6.30 12.13
C GLU A 92 -5.97 -6.30 11.57
N GLU A 93 -5.62 -7.25 10.70
CA GLU A 93 -4.29 -7.36 10.08
C GLU A 93 -4.18 -6.54 8.80
N ILE A 94 -5.26 -6.49 8.00
CA ILE A 94 -5.31 -5.74 6.74
C ILE A 94 -6.74 -5.30 6.38
N GLN A 95 -6.84 -4.09 5.82
CA GLN A 95 -8.03 -3.56 5.17
C GLN A 95 -7.68 -2.94 3.81
N THR A 96 -8.04 -3.63 2.72
CA THR A 96 -8.00 -3.06 1.36
C THR A 96 -9.38 -2.51 1.02
N LEU A 97 -9.53 -1.19 1.06
CA LEU A 97 -10.81 -0.51 0.88
C LEU A 97 -10.99 -0.11 -0.59
N TYR A 98 -11.90 -0.80 -1.27
CA TYR A 98 -12.35 -0.44 -2.62
C TYR A 98 -13.38 0.71 -2.62
N ASP A 99 -14.23 0.75 -1.60
CA ASP A 99 -15.16 1.84 -1.37
C ASP A 99 -14.56 2.77 -0.32
N THR A 100 -14.27 4.00 -0.73
CA THR A 100 -13.69 5.05 0.10
C THR A 100 -14.49 6.34 -0.05
N GLY A 101 -15.79 6.20 -0.33
CA GLY A 101 -16.72 7.30 -0.52
C GLY A 101 -16.61 7.92 -1.92
N PRO A 102 -17.16 9.13 -2.11
CA PRO A 102 -17.27 9.74 -3.42
C PRO A 102 -15.90 10.12 -4.00
N TRP A 103 -15.75 9.87 -5.30
CA TRP A 103 -14.62 10.30 -6.13
C TRP A 103 -15.13 10.97 -7.41
N PRO A 104 -14.42 11.95 -7.97
CA PRO A 104 -14.72 12.49 -9.30
C PRO A 104 -14.23 11.51 -10.35
N TYR A 105 -15.09 11.13 -11.28
CA TYR A 105 -14.69 10.30 -12.43
C TYR A 105 -15.61 10.48 -13.63
N ILE A 106 -15.09 10.15 -14.80
CA ILE A 106 -15.86 10.09 -16.04
C ILE A 106 -16.24 8.62 -16.25
N SER A 107 -17.54 8.35 -16.25
CA SER A 107 -18.09 7.01 -16.49
C SER A 107 -17.80 6.51 -17.91
N GLU A 108 -17.97 5.21 -18.14
CA GLU A 108 -17.78 4.59 -19.47
C GLU A 108 -18.68 5.19 -20.55
N THR A 109 -19.85 5.74 -20.20
CA THR A 109 -20.75 6.44 -21.13
C THR A 109 -20.40 7.92 -21.32
N GLY A 110 -19.26 8.39 -20.77
CA GLY A 110 -18.82 9.78 -20.84
C GLY A 110 -19.52 10.72 -19.86
N LYS A 111 -20.38 10.23 -18.95
CA LYS A 111 -21.04 11.08 -17.94
C LYS A 111 -20.05 11.46 -16.83
N PHE A 112 -20.03 12.74 -16.48
CA PHE A 112 -19.23 13.30 -15.40
C PHE A 112 -19.93 13.02 -14.06
N ILE A 113 -19.33 12.14 -13.25
CA ILE A 113 -19.82 11.80 -11.90
C ILE A 113 -18.99 12.60 -10.89
N ASN A 114 -19.67 13.25 -9.93
CA ASN A 114 -19.05 14.13 -8.95
C ASN A 114 -18.14 15.21 -9.58
N GLY A 115 -18.58 15.79 -10.69
CA GLY A 115 -17.80 16.78 -11.45
C GLY A 115 -16.78 16.19 -12.43
N GLY A 116 -16.57 14.87 -12.42
CA GLY A 116 -15.78 14.11 -13.39
C GLY A 116 -14.26 14.29 -13.34
N LEU A 117 -13.79 15.49 -12.98
CA LEU A 117 -12.38 15.85 -12.86
C LEU A 117 -12.05 16.22 -11.41
N PRO A 118 -10.82 15.95 -10.92
CA PRO A 118 -10.36 16.38 -9.60
C PRO A 118 -10.63 17.86 -9.32
N GLN A 119 -10.25 18.76 -10.24
CA GLN A 119 -10.41 20.21 -10.08
C GLN A 119 -11.86 20.71 -10.18
N SER A 120 -12.80 19.83 -10.50
CA SER A 120 -14.25 20.10 -10.53
C SER A 120 -14.99 19.46 -9.35
N PHE A 121 -14.27 18.85 -8.41
CA PHE A 121 -14.87 18.14 -7.28
C PHE A 121 -15.04 19.07 -6.08
N ASN A 122 -16.27 19.52 -5.85
CA ASN A 122 -16.57 20.57 -4.86
C ASN A 122 -16.60 20.06 -3.40
N HIS A 123 -16.68 18.75 -3.15
CA HIS A 123 -16.94 18.19 -1.82
C HIS A 123 -16.15 16.89 -1.55
N PRO A 124 -14.83 16.96 -1.33
CA PRO A 124 -14.02 15.75 -1.17
C PRO A 124 -14.42 14.83 -0.02
N ASP A 125 -15.02 15.36 1.06
CA ASP A 125 -15.67 14.55 2.11
C ASP A 125 -16.56 15.37 3.07
N ASN A 126 -17.19 16.46 2.60
CA ASN A 126 -17.91 17.40 3.50
C ASN A 126 -19.14 16.77 4.19
N ASP A 127 -19.64 15.66 3.67
CA ASP A 127 -20.74 14.87 4.23
C ASP A 127 -20.26 13.77 5.20
N GLY A 128 -18.94 13.60 5.35
CA GLY A 128 -18.33 12.60 6.23
C GLY A 128 -18.47 11.16 5.73
N GLU A 129 -18.75 10.96 4.43
CA GLU A 129 -19.00 9.63 3.87
C GLU A 129 -17.79 8.69 4.01
N THR A 130 -16.60 9.18 3.68
CA THR A 130 -15.35 8.41 3.83
C THR A 130 -15.16 8.02 5.29
N GLN A 131 -15.39 8.97 6.22
CA GLN A 131 -15.30 8.72 7.66
C GLN A 131 -16.30 7.64 8.11
N ARG A 132 -17.55 7.68 7.61
CA ARG A 132 -18.60 6.72 7.95
C ARG A 132 -18.27 5.31 7.45
N ILE A 133 -17.76 5.18 6.23
CA ILE A 133 -17.31 3.90 5.66
C ILE A 133 -16.17 3.31 6.51
N LEU A 134 -15.15 4.12 6.83
CA LEU A 134 -14.03 3.69 7.67
C LEU A 134 -14.49 3.25 9.07
N LYS A 135 -15.37 4.02 9.71
CA LYS A 135 -15.91 3.70 11.05
C LYS A 135 -16.71 2.40 11.05
N LYS A 136 -17.43 2.07 9.96
CA LYS A 136 -18.18 0.82 9.83
C LYS A 136 -17.27 -0.42 9.87
N HIS A 137 -16.04 -0.30 9.38
CA HIS A 137 -15.07 -1.40 9.30
C HIS A 137 -13.98 -1.32 10.36
N LYS A 138 -14.06 -0.37 11.32
CA LYS A 138 -13.04 -0.12 12.33
C LYS A 138 -13.00 -1.24 13.39
N PRO A 139 -11.90 -2.00 13.51
CA PRO A 139 -11.58 -2.82 14.66
C PRO A 139 -11.22 -1.92 15.86
N GLU A 140 -11.41 -2.42 17.09
CA GLU A 140 -11.18 -1.63 18.32
C GLU A 140 -9.78 -0.99 18.38
N ASN A 141 -8.76 -1.72 17.93
CA ASN A 141 -7.36 -1.35 18.03
C ASN A 141 -6.59 -1.67 16.74
N PHE A 142 -7.01 -1.08 15.61
CA PHE A 142 -6.35 -1.33 14.32
C PHE A 142 -4.91 -0.85 14.30
N THR A 143 -3.99 -1.80 14.18
CA THR A 143 -2.55 -1.57 13.94
C THR A 143 -2.10 -2.17 12.61
N GLY A 144 -3.03 -2.73 11.82
CA GLY A 144 -2.75 -3.44 10.58
C GLY A 144 -2.47 -2.53 9.38
N LEU A 145 -2.48 -3.15 8.20
CA LEU A 145 -2.24 -2.51 6.92
C LEU A 145 -3.54 -1.86 6.39
N GLY A 146 -3.59 -0.53 6.36
CA GLY A 146 -4.71 0.23 5.80
C GLY A 146 -4.42 0.65 4.37
N VAL A 147 -5.17 0.13 3.40
CA VAL A 147 -4.92 0.34 1.97
C VAL A 147 -6.14 0.97 1.33
N LEU A 148 -5.98 2.20 0.82
CA LEU A 148 -6.99 2.86 0.01
C LEU A 148 -6.78 2.45 -1.45
N ASP A 149 -7.74 1.73 -2.01
CA ASP A 149 -7.67 1.28 -3.39
C ASP A 149 -8.45 2.24 -4.30
N PHE A 150 -7.72 3.10 -4.99
CA PHE A 150 -8.27 4.05 -5.95
C PHE A 150 -7.43 4.03 -7.23
N GLU A 151 -8.04 3.57 -8.33
CA GLU A 151 -7.36 3.36 -9.61
C GLU A 151 -7.93 4.19 -10.77
N THR A 152 -8.99 4.96 -10.55
CA THR A 152 -9.76 5.59 -11.63
C THR A 152 -8.97 6.66 -12.38
N TRP A 153 -8.13 7.42 -11.67
CA TRP A 153 -7.15 8.35 -12.24
C TRP A 153 -5.90 8.42 -11.37
N ARG A 154 -4.83 9.03 -11.88
CA ARG A 154 -3.52 9.15 -11.23
C ARG A 154 -3.23 10.59 -10.82
N ALA A 155 -2.58 10.76 -9.66
CA ALA A 155 -2.24 12.08 -9.13
C ALA A 155 -1.40 12.93 -10.10
N ILE A 156 -0.50 12.28 -10.84
CA ILE A 156 0.37 12.96 -11.80
C ILE A 156 -0.36 13.06 -13.14
N TYR A 157 -0.75 14.28 -13.52
CA TYR A 157 -1.51 14.59 -14.73
C TYR A 157 -1.01 13.83 -15.97
N SER A 158 0.29 13.96 -16.29
CA SER A 158 0.90 13.36 -17.48
C SER A 158 0.95 11.83 -17.48
N THR A 159 0.65 11.19 -16.35
CA THR A 159 0.59 9.72 -16.27
C THR A 159 -0.80 9.17 -16.52
N ASN A 160 -1.82 10.01 -16.70
CA ASN A 160 -3.17 9.61 -17.10
C ASN A 160 -3.25 9.29 -18.61
N PHE A 161 -2.43 8.36 -19.09
CA PHE A 161 -2.42 7.89 -20.48
C PHE A 161 -3.33 6.66 -20.68
N GLY A 162 -3.47 6.22 -21.93
CA GLY A 162 -4.31 5.08 -22.30
C GLY A 162 -5.79 5.39 -22.07
N PRO A 163 -6.56 4.49 -21.42
CA PRO A 163 -7.97 4.74 -21.10
C PRO A 163 -8.20 6.01 -20.25
N MET A 164 -7.18 6.48 -19.52
CA MET A 164 -7.26 7.68 -18.70
C MET A 164 -6.98 8.99 -19.47
N ALA A 165 -6.67 8.92 -20.78
CA ALA A 165 -6.35 10.11 -21.58
C ALA A 165 -7.52 11.12 -21.64
N ILE A 166 -8.76 10.64 -21.46
CA ILE A 166 -9.94 11.49 -21.36
C ILE A 166 -9.79 12.56 -20.26
N TYR A 167 -9.19 12.23 -19.12
CA TYR A 167 -8.98 13.17 -18.03
C TYR A 167 -8.06 14.33 -18.42
N GLN A 168 -7.04 14.07 -19.24
CA GLN A 168 -6.15 15.11 -19.75
C GLN A 168 -6.90 16.05 -20.70
N ASN A 169 -7.64 15.46 -21.65
CA ASN A 169 -8.38 16.20 -22.67
C ASN A 169 -9.48 17.09 -22.05
N GLU A 170 -10.29 16.53 -21.14
CA GLU A 170 -11.37 17.26 -20.49
C GLU A 170 -10.83 18.35 -19.54
N SER A 171 -9.67 18.12 -18.90
CA SER A 171 -9.03 19.18 -18.10
C SER A 171 -8.59 20.37 -18.96
N VAL A 172 -8.05 20.12 -20.15
CA VAL A 172 -7.69 21.19 -21.10
C VAL A 172 -8.93 21.93 -21.60
N LYS A 173 -10.01 21.22 -21.92
CA LYS A 173 -11.28 21.83 -22.34
C LYS A 173 -11.86 22.73 -21.26
N LEU A 174 -11.87 22.27 -20.00
CA LEU A 174 -12.33 23.07 -18.86
C LEU A 174 -11.55 24.39 -18.72
N VAL A 175 -10.23 24.35 -18.92
CA VAL A 175 -9.41 25.57 -18.89
C VAL A 175 -9.71 26.46 -20.11
N LYS A 176 -9.93 25.86 -21.29
CA LYS A 176 -10.25 26.61 -22.53
C LYS A 176 -11.56 27.38 -22.40
N GLU A 177 -12.56 26.80 -21.74
CA GLU A 177 -13.84 27.48 -21.47
C GLU A 177 -13.66 28.75 -20.64
N LYS A 178 -12.75 28.72 -19.65
CA LYS A 178 -12.43 29.87 -18.79
C LYS A 178 -11.46 30.86 -19.44
N HIS A 179 -10.59 30.38 -20.33
CA HIS A 179 -9.53 31.15 -20.98
C HIS A 179 -9.48 30.89 -22.50
N PRO A 180 -10.45 31.41 -23.28
CA PRO A 180 -10.55 31.16 -24.72
C PRO A 180 -9.37 31.73 -25.53
N ASP A 181 -8.66 32.72 -24.98
CA ASP A 181 -7.52 33.40 -25.57
C ASP A 181 -6.19 32.62 -25.44
N TYR A 182 -6.12 31.62 -24.55
CA TYR A 182 -4.87 30.90 -24.30
C TYR A 182 -4.52 29.97 -25.46
N ASP A 183 -3.22 29.92 -25.78
CA ASP A 183 -2.65 28.91 -26.67
C ASP A 183 -2.62 27.52 -26.02
N GLN A 184 -2.41 26.49 -26.83
CA GLN A 184 -2.45 25.10 -26.38
C GLN A 184 -1.42 24.78 -25.28
N LYS A 185 -0.24 25.37 -25.34
CA LYS A 185 0.83 25.12 -24.37
C LYS A 185 0.46 25.68 -23.00
N LYS A 186 -0.11 26.88 -22.98
CA LYS A 186 -0.57 27.54 -21.76
C LYS A 186 -1.78 26.81 -21.17
N LEU A 187 -2.73 26.38 -22.00
CA LEU A 187 -3.87 25.57 -21.56
C LEU A 187 -3.43 24.29 -20.85
N THR A 188 -2.55 23.50 -21.48
CA THR A 188 -2.04 22.25 -20.89
C THR A 188 -1.31 22.50 -19.57
N LYS A 189 -0.50 23.57 -19.48
CA LYS A 189 0.23 23.91 -18.25
C LYS A 189 -0.70 24.29 -17.10
N VAL A 190 -1.78 25.04 -17.38
CA VAL A 190 -2.78 25.40 -16.37
C VAL A 190 -3.59 24.16 -15.96
N ALA A 191 -4.02 23.35 -16.93
CA ALA A 191 -4.74 22.09 -16.67
C ALA A 191 -3.91 21.14 -15.78
N GLU A 192 -2.62 20.96 -16.07
CA GLU A 192 -1.72 20.15 -15.24
C GLU A 192 -1.61 20.69 -13.81
N LYS A 193 -1.50 22.02 -13.65
CA LYS A 193 -1.41 22.65 -12.32
C LYS A 193 -2.69 22.47 -11.52
N GLU A 194 -3.85 22.75 -12.10
CA GLU A 194 -5.15 22.60 -11.45
C GLU A 194 -5.43 21.13 -11.09
N TRP A 195 -5.15 20.20 -12.02
CA TRP A 195 -5.28 18.77 -11.78
C TRP A 195 -4.45 18.31 -10.58
N GLN A 196 -3.14 18.60 -10.58
CA GLN A 196 -2.24 18.07 -9.55
C GLN A 196 -2.55 18.65 -8.18
N GLN A 197 -2.95 19.93 -8.12
CA GLN A 197 -3.37 20.54 -6.86
C GLN A 197 -4.64 19.87 -6.32
N ALA A 198 -5.67 19.71 -7.15
CA ALA A 198 -6.91 19.07 -6.72
C ALA A 198 -6.73 17.58 -6.39
N ALA A 199 -5.94 16.84 -7.16
CA ALA A 199 -5.61 15.46 -6.86
C ALA A 199 -4.89 15.32 -5.50
N LYS A 200 -3.94 16.23 -5.22
CA LYS A 200 -3.29 16.31 -3.90
C LYS A 200 -4.32 16.55 -2.80
N ASP A 201 -5.20 17.53 -2.96
CA ASP A 201 -6.15 17.90 -1.91
C ASP A 201 -7.12 16.75 -1.60
N ILE A 202 -7.66 16.08 -2.63
CA ILE A 202 -8.59 14.95 -2.48
C ILE A 202 -7.90 13.76 -1.81
N MET A 203 -6.75 13.32 -2.34
CA MET A 203 -6.06 12.14 -1.83
C MET A 203 -5.51 12.37 -0.41
N SER A 204 -4.94 13.55 -0.15
CA SER A 204 -4.45 13.92 1.19
C SER A 204 -5.59 13.94 2.20
N THR A 205 -6.76 14.46 1.81
CA THR A 205 -7.95 14.50 2.69
C THR A 205 -8.42 13.10 3.06
N LYS A 206 -8.60 12.20 2.08
CA LYS A 206 -9.07 10.84 2.37
C LYS A 206 -8.05 10.02 3.18
N LEU A 207 -6.76 10.15 2.88
CA LEU A 207 -5.70 9.50 3.65
C LEU A 207 -5.69 9.99 5.11
N LYS A 208 -5.84 11.30 5.31
CA LYS A 208 -5.92 11.92 6.62
C LYS A 208 -7.12 11.42 7.43
N ILE A 209 -8.29 11.31 6.80
CA ILE A 209 -9.50 10.79 7.47
C ILE A 209 -9.29 9.33 7.90
N ALA A 210 -8.64 8.51 7.07
CA ALA A 210 -8.28 7.14 7.44
C ALA A 210 -7.36 7.09 8.67
N GLN A 211 -6.35 7.96 8.69
CA GLN A 211 -5.44 8.12 9.82
C GLN A 211 -6.13 8.66 11.07
N GLU A 212 -7.11 9.56 10.96
CA GLU A 212 -7.86 10.06 12.12
C GLU A 212 -8.81 8.99 12.69
N VAL A 213 -9.43 8.17 11.83
CA VAL A 213 -10.34 7.11 12.27
C VAL A 213 -9.58 5.94 12.89
N MET A 214 -8.42 5.57 12.32
CA MET A 214 -7.57 4.45 12.74
C MET A 214 -6.10 4.89 12.80
N PRO A 215 -5.69 5.65 13.84
CA PRO A 215 -4.40 6.34 13.90
C PRO A 215 -3.17 5.46 14.01
N ARG A 216 -3.32 4.23 14.49
CA ARG A 216 -2.21 3.27 14.56
C ARG A 216 -2.10 2.38 13.32
N GLY A 217 -2.96 2.59 12.33
CA GLY A 217 -2.91 1.86 11.07
C GLY A 217 -1.81 2.38 10.13
N HIS A 218 -1.27 1.47 9.33
CA HIS A 218 -0.32 1.81 8.27
C HIS A 218 -1.07 2.19 7.00
N TRP A 219 -1.33 3.47 6.79
CA TRP A 219 -2.19 3.96 5.72
C TRP A 219 -1.40 4.39 4.48
N GLY A 220 -1.87 3.95 3.32
CA GLY A 220 -1.31 4.31 2.02
C GLY A 220 -2.24 3.91 0.88
N TYR A 221 -1.86 4.28 -0.34
CA TYR A 221 -2.63 3.94 -1.54
C TYR A 221 -2.06 2.70 -2.22
N TYR A 222 -2.95 1.80 -2.65
CA TYR A 222 -2.59 0.69 -3.53
C TYR A 222 -1.92 1.22 -4.82
N LEU A 223 -0.94 0.47 -5.33
CA LEU A 223 -0.10 0.79 -6.49
C LEU A 223 0.99 1.84 -6.28
N TYR A 224 1.07 2.49 -5.12
CA TYR A 224 2.03 3.56 -4.90
C TYR A 224 3.23 3.11 -4.02
N PRO A 225 4.48 3.38 -4.45
CA PRO A 225 4.86 4.06 -5.69
C PRO A 225 4.67 3.21 -6.94
N ARG A 226 4.38 3.91 -8.05
CA ARG A 226 4.34 3.32 -9.40
C ARG A 226 5.72 3.44 -10.06
N THR A 227 5.96 2.57 -11.03
CA THR A 227 7.14 2.62 -11.91
C THR A 227 6.75 2.79 -13.37
N TRP A 228 7.63 3.36 -14.16
CA TRP A 228 7.49 3.59 -15.60
C TRP A 228 8.71 3.06 -16.36
N ASP A 229 8.74 3.27 -17.68
CA ASP A 229 9.68 2.66 -18.62
C ASP A 229 11.16 2.73 -18.23
N ASN A 230 11.56 3.77 -17.49
CA ASN A 230 12.91 3.87 -16.97
C ASN A 230 12.97 4.45 -15.56
N LYS A 231 14.09 4.18 -14.87
CA LYS A 231 14.34 4.60 -13.49
C LYS A 231 14.37 6.12 -13.33
N ARG A 232 14.91 6.87 -14.30
CA ARG A 232 15.02 8.33 -14.20
C ARG A 232 13.64 8.98 -14.23
N ASP A 233 12.79 8.57 -15.17
CA ASP A 233 11.42 9.05 -15.28
C ASP A 233 10.60 8.66 -14.04
N THR A 234 10.80 7.42 -13.56
CA THR A 234 10.17 6.94 -12.33
C THR A 234 10.50 7.82 -11.12
N LYS A 235 11.78 8.06 -10.87
CA LYS A 235 12.23 8.95 -9.78
C LYS A 235 11.64 10.34 -9.92
N PHE A 236 11.80 10.95 -11.10
CA PHE A 236 11.32 12.29 -11.39
C PHE A 236 9.82 12.46 -11.13
N ARG A 237 9.01 11.47 -11.53
CA ARG A 237 7.56 11.47 -11.33
C ARG A 237 7.20 11.29 -9.86
N ASN A 238 7.80 10.32 -9.18
CA ASN A 238 7.50 10.07 -7.78
C ASN A 238 7.95 11.23 -6.88
N ASP A 239 9.04 11.92 -7.20
CA ASP A 239 9.51 13.09 -6.45
C ASP A 239 8.51 14.26 -6.50
N LYS A 240 7.76 14.41 -7.61
CA LYS A 240 6.71 15.44 -7.75
C LYS A 240 5.53 15.24 -6.81
N ILE A 241 5.28 14.01 -6.38
CA ILE A 241 4.19 13.67 -5.45
C ILE A 241 4.72 13.34 -4.06
N ASN A 242 5.85 13.95 -3.65
CA ASN A 242 6.43 13.70 -2.34
C ASN A 242 5.50 13.99 -1.15
N TRP A 243 4.47 14.82 -1.36
CA TRP A 243 3.41 15.05 -0.38
C TRP A 243 2.69 13.76 0.01
N LEU A 244 2.54 12.81 -0.93
CA LEU A 244 1.90 11.53 -0.69
C LEU A 244 2.78 10.64 0.21
N TRP A 245 4.08 10.57 -0.08
CA TRP A 245 5.03 9.78 0.71
C TRP A 245 5.14 10.31 2.14
N ARG A 246 5.23 11.63 2.30
CA ARG A 246 5.33 12.31 3.60
C ARG A 246 4.12 12.05 4.49
N GLN A 247 2.95 11.84 3.90
CA GLN A 247 1.73 11.56 4.63
C GLN A 247 1.47 10.06 4.81
N SER A 248 2.01 9.19 3.93
CA SER A 248 1.73 7.75 3.99
C SER A 248 2.49 7.07 5.13
N THR A 249 1.75 6.33 5.96
CA THR A 249 2.30 5.49 7.03
C THR A 249 2.42 4.02 6.62
N GLY A 250 2.16 3.70 5.34
CA GLY A 250 2.49 2.43 4.67
C GLY A 250 2.66 2.62 3.15
N LEU A 251 3.51 1.81 2.50
CA LEU A 251 3.73 1.83 1.04
C LEU A 251 3.32 0.50 0.41
N TYR A 252 2.51 0.56 -0.64
CA TYR A 252 1.81 -0.58 -1.24
C TYR A 252 2.00 -0.65 -2.77
N PRO A 253 3.24 -0.77 -3.27
CA PRO A 253 3.47 -0.95 -4.71
C PRO A 253 2.89 -2.30 -5.18
N SER A 254 2.50 -2.42 -6.44
CA SER A 254 2.14 -3.72 -7.02
C SER A 254 3.29 -4.29 -7.82
N ILE A 255 3.58 -5.57 -7.58
CA ILE A 255 4.55 -6.37 -8.33
C ILE A 255 3.88 -7.56 -9.02
N TYR A 256 2.65 -7.36 -9.50
CA TYR A 256 1.89 -8.39 -10.22
C TYR A 256 2.57 -8.75 -11.54
N ILE A 257 2.77 -10.05 -11.76
CA ILE A 257 3.35 -10.59 -12.99
C ILE A 257 2.20 -11.02 -13.90
N TYR A 258 1.72 -10.12 -14.76
CA TYR A 258 0.60 -10.42 -15.66
C TYR A 258 1.00 -11.31 -16.86
N ASP A 259 2.23 -11.15 -17.34
CA ASP A 259 2.73 -11.85 -18.53
C ASP A 259 3.65 -13.00 -18.11
N PHE A 260 3.14 -14.21 -18.26
CA PHE A 260 3.83 -15.46 -17.91
C PHE A 260 4.92 -15.87 -18.90
N SER A 261 4.99 -15.22 -20.07
CA SER A 261 6.05 -15.47 -21.05
C SER A 261 7.36 -14.76 -20.69
N LYS A 262 7.33 -13.85 -19.70
CA LYS A 262 8.52 -13.13 -19.25
C LYS A 262 9.53 -14.07 -18.62
N THR A 263 10.79 -13.86 -18.95
CA THR A 263 11.90 -14.58 -18.33
C THR A 263 12.06 -14.18 -16.87
N GLU A 264 12.65 -15.07 -16.06
CA GLU A 264 12.98 -14.79 -14.67
C GLU A 264 13.83 -13.52 -14.50
N SER A 265 14.74 -13.24 -15.43
CA SER A 265 15.54 -12.01 -15.43
C SER A 265 14.68 -10.75 -15.63
N ALA A 266 13.72 -10.79 -16.55
CA ALA A 266 12.79 -9.68 -16.76
C ALA A 266 11.88 -9.45 -15.54
N ILE A 267 11.41 -10.53 -14.91
CA ILE A 267 10.62 -10.48 -13.67
C ILE A 267 11.46 -9.94 -12.51
N THR A 268 12.68 -10.44 -12.35
CA THR A 268 13.65 -9.97 -11.33
C THR A 268 13.89 -8.47 -11.48
N LYS A 269 14.11 -8.00 -12.71
CA LYS A 269 14.28 -6.58 -12.99
C LYS A 269 13.03 -5.77 -12.63
N PHE A 270 11.84 -6.23 -12.99
CA PHE A 270 10.59 -5.54 -12.69
C PHE A 270 10.34 -5.45 -11.17
N VAL A 271 10.48 -6.55 -10.44
CA VAL A 271 10.31 -6.59 -8.98
C VAL A 271 11.36 -5.72 -8.31
N SER A 272 12.64 -5.82 -8.74
CA SER A 272 13.72 -4.99 -8.19
C SER A 272 13.51 -3.50 -8.44
N ASP A 273 13.09 -3.11 -9.64
CA ASP A 273 12.86 -1.70 -9.95
C ASP A 273 11.69 -1.13 -9.14
N THR A 274 10.63 -1.93 -8.93
CA THR A 274 9.44 -1.50 -8.19
C THR A 274 9.68 -1.44 -6.68
N VAL A 275 10.21 -2.51 -6.08
CA VAL A 275 10.53 -2.54 -4.64
C VAL A 275 11.65 -1.56 -4.33
N GLY A 276 12.65 -1.43 -5.21
CA GLY A 276 13.74 -0.47 -5.06
C GLY A 276 13.25 0.98 -5.06
N GLU A 277 12.27 1.32 -5.89
CA GLU A 277 11.66 2.65 -5.84
C GLU A 277 10.88 2.88 -4.55
N ALA A 278 10.17 1.88 -4.03
CA ALA A 278 9.53 1.95 -2.71
C ALA A 278 10.52 2.19 -1.57
N VAL A 279 11.65 1.46 -1.58
CA VAL A 279 12.76 1.66 -0.62
C VAL A 279 13.32 3.08 -0.71
N ARG A 280 13.48 3.60 -1.93
CA ARG A 280 13.98 4.96 -2.14
C ARG A 280 13.02 6.02 -1.59
N VAL A 281 11.75 6.00 -1.97
CA VAL A 281 10.78 7.02 -1.51
C VAL A 281 10.50 6.90 -0.01
N GLN A 282 10.60 5.69 0.56
CA GLN A 282 10.60 5.47 2.00
C GLN A 282 11.73 6.25 2.66
N LYS A 283 12.97 6.04 2.19
CA LYS A 283 14.16 6.66 2.76
C LYS A 283 14.21 8.18 2.59
N GLU A 284 13.79 8.69 1.44
CA GLU A 284 13.92 10.12 1.11
C GLU A 284 12.79 11.00 1.66
N PHE A 285 11.57 10.46 1.76
CA PHE A 285 10.38 11.29 2.00
C PHE A 285 9.44 10.79 3.09
N SER A 286 9.41 9.49 3.35
CA SER A 286 8.37 8.93 4.22
C SER A 286 8.69 9.13 5.69
N PRO A 287 7.67 9.13 6.57
CA PRO A 287 7.88 9.05 8.01
C PRO A 287 8.79 7.87 8.39
N PRO A 288 9.54 7.99 9.52
CA PRO A 288 10.26 6.85 10.07
C PRO A 288 9.35 5.63 10.23
N ASN A 289 9.89 4.44 10.01
CA ASN A 289 9.19 3.16 10.14
C ASN A 289 8.05 2.87 9.17
N THR A 290 7.73 3.75 8.20
CA THR A 290 6.72 3.43 7.17
C THR A 290 7.04 2.10 6.49
N PRO A 291 6.27 1.01 6.66
CA PRO A 291 6.61 -0.29 6.12
C PRO A 291 6.29 -0.37 4.62
N ILE A 292 7.05 -1.22 3.92
CA ILE A 292 6.83 -1.53 2.50
C ILE A 292 6.23 -2.93 2.40
N TYR A 293 5.04 -3.02 1.81
CA TYR A 293 4.32 -4.27 1.57
C TYR A 293 3.89 -4.33 0.10
N PRO A 294 4.75 -4.86 -0.80
CA PRO A 294 4.40 -5.05 -2.18
C PRO A 294 3.23 -6.03 -2.31
N TYR A 295 2.27 -5.68 -3.15
CA TYR A 295 1.16 -6.55 -3.52
C TYR A 295 1.64 -7.58 -4.53
N VAL A 296 1.44 -8.86 -4.19
CA VAL A 296 1.78 -10.04 -4.99
C VAL A 296 0.49 -10.76 -5.38
N MET A 297 0.35 -10.99 -6.68
CA MET A 297 -0.70 -11.84 -7.23
C MET A 297 -0.09 -13.24 -7.37
N PHE A 298 -0.63 -14.21 -6.63
CA PHE A 298 -0.19 -15.61 -6.71
C PHE A 298 -1.19 -16.50 -7.47
N GLN A 299 -2.39 -15.98 -7.72
CA GLN A 299 -3.41 -16.55 -8.58
C GLN A 299 -3.94 -15.47 -9.52
N THR A 300 -3.94 -15.73 -10.83
CA THR A 300 -4.35 -14.76 -11.85
C THR A 300 -5.84 -14.48 -11.85
N MET A 301 -6.22 -13.44 -12.59
CA MET A 301 -7.62 -13.14 -12.92
C MET A 301 -8.30 -14.22 -13.78
N ASP A 302 -7.52 -15.12 -14.40
CA ASP A 302 -7.99 -16.30 -15.14
C ASP A 302 -7.93 -17.58 -14.29
N ASN A 303 -7.76 -17.44 -12.97
CA ASN A 303 -7.73 -18.52 -12.00
C ASN A 303 -6.55 -19.50 -12.12
N ILE A 304 -5.41 -19.03 -12.62
CA ILE A 304 -4.18 -19.84 -12.79
C ILE A 304 -3.20 -19.48 -11.67
N PHE A 305 -2.66 -20.48 -10.98
CA PHE A 305 -1.59 -20.23 -9.99
C PHE A 305 -0.28 -19.88 -10.69
N HIS A 306 0.46 -18.94 -10.10
CA HIS A 306 1.77 -18.57 -10.60
C HIS A 306 2.78 -19.71 -10.49
N TYR A 307 3.73 -19.74 -11.42
CA TYR A 307 4.88 -20.64 -11.33
C TYR A 307 5.65 -20.40 -10.02
N GLU A 308 6.17 -21.49 -9.46
CA GLU A 308 6.92 -21.45 -8.21
C GLU A 308 8.10 -20.47 -8.27
N ASP A 309 8.84 -20.43 -9.38
CA ASP A 309 9.99 -19.54 -9.53
C ASP A 309 9.59 -18.06 -9.60
N HIS A 310 8.41 -17.75 -10.16
CA HIS A 310 7.87 -16.39 -10.12
C HIS A 310 7.55 -15.98 -8.68
N LEU A 311 6.97 -16.88 -7.88
CA LEU A 311 6.70 -16.64 -6.46
C LEU A 311 8.00 -16.50 -5.65
N LYS A 312 9.02 -17.33 -5.92
CA LYS A 312 10.35 -17.19 -5.32
C LYS A 312 10.95 -15.82 -5.59
N ILE A 313 10.84 -15.31 -6.81
CA ILE A 313 11.32 -13.97 -7.16
C ILE A 313 10.50 -12.91 -6.41
N SER A 314 9.16 -12.94 -6.49
CA SER A 314 8.31 -11.93 -5.84
C SER A 314 8.49 -11.88 -4.32
N LEU A 315 8.49 -13.03 -3.64
CA LEU A 315 8.64 -13.11 -2.18
C LEU A 315 10.08 -12.88 -1.75
N GLY A 316 11.01 -13.65 -2.33
CA GLY A 316 12.41 -13.68 -1.91
C GLY A 316 13.15 -12.38 -2.24
N LEU A 317 12.92 -11.79 -3.42
CA LEU A 317 13.58 -10.53 -3.77
C LEU A 317 13.04 -9.37 -2.94
N SER A 318 11.72 -9.31 -2.68
CA SER A 318 11.14 -8.31 -1.77
C SER A 318 11.79 -8.37 -0.38
N ALA A 319 11.94 -9.59 0.17
CA ALA A 319 12.61 -9.80 1.44
C ALA A 319 14.08 -9.36 1.41
N LYS A 320 14.86 -9.78 0.40
CA LYS A 320 16.27 -9.41 0.23
C LYS A 320 16.51 -7.91 0.08
N MET A 321 15.52 -7.16 -0.42
CA MET A 321 15.59 -5.71 -0.59
C MET A 321 15.22 -4.91 0.68
N GLY A 322 14.83 -5.61 1.75
CA GLY A 322 14.46 -5.00 3.02
C GLY A 322 13.01 -4.52 3.09
N ALA A 323 12.11 -5.07 2.26
CA ALA A 323 10.67 -4.87 2.46
C ALA A 323 10.24 -5.45 3.82
N ALA A 324 9.22 -4.86 4.45
CA ALA A 324 8.69 -5.37 5.72
C ALA A 324 7.87 -6.65 5.55
N GLY A 325 7.41 -6.91 4.33
CA GLY A 325 6.58 -8.05 4.00
C GLY A 325 6.02 -7.96 2.60
N VAL A 326 5.01 -8.78 2.31
CA VAL A 326 4.19 -8.71 1.10
C VAL A 326 2.71 -8.91 1.43
N VAL A 327 1.83 -8.43 0.56
CA VAL A 327 0.40 -8.75 0.59
C VAL A 327 0.09 -9.75 -0.53
N LEU A 328 -0.44 -10.91 -0.16
CA LEU A 328 -0.96 -11.91 -1.09
C LEU A 328 -2.41 -11.57 -1.42
N TRP A 329 -2.62 -11.00 -2.60
CA TRP A 329 -3.94 -10.59 -3.05
C TRP A 329 -4.54 -11.62 -4.01
N GLY A 330 -5.87 -11.70 -4.05
CA GLY A 330 -6.59 -12.41 -5.11
C GLY A 330 -8.01 -11.91 -5.32
N THR A 331 -8.70 -12.54 -6.26
CA THR A 331 -10.03 -12.11 -6.72
C THR A 331 -11.15 -13.00 -6.19
N SER A 332 -12.28 -12.39 -5.83
CA SER A 332 -13.49 -13.12 -5.43
C SER A 332 -14.23 -13.75 -6.62
N LYS A 333 -13.88 -13.37 -7.85
CA LYS A 333 -14.60 -13.76 -9.09
C LYS A 333 -14.71 -15.27 -9.28
N HIS A 334 -13.76 -16.05 -8.77
CA HIS A 334 -13.73 -17.51 -8.96
C HIS A 334 -14.46 -18.28 -7.87
N TYR A 335 -14.71 -17.67 -6.70
CA TYR A 335 -15.24 -18.35 -5.50
C TYR A 335 -16.78 -18.27 -5.38
N LYS A 336 -17.46 -18.42 -6.52
CA LYS A 336 -18.92 -18.45 -6.65
C LYS A 336 -19.49 -19.75 -6.09
N GLU A 337 -20.78 -19.76 -5.78
CA GLU A 337 -21.44 -20.91 -5.16
C GLU A 337 -21.24 -22.25 -5.90
N SER A 338 -21.38 -22.24 -7.23
CA SER A 338 -21.21 -23.44 -8.05
C SER A 338 -19.77 -23.95 -8.20
N THR A 339 -18.76 -23.09 -7.97
CA THR A 339 -17.34 -23.42 -8.19
C THR A 339 -16.54 -23.50 -6.89
N ARG A 340 -17.07 -22.97 -5.78
CA ARG A 340 -16.35 -22.78 -4.51
C ARG A 340 -15.68 -24.03 -3.99
N GLN A 341 -16.38 -25.16 -4.01
CA GLN A 341 -15.85 -26.44 -3.51
C GLN A 341 -14.52 -26.78 -4.20
N TRP A 342 -14.54 -26.83 -5.53
CA TRP A 342 -13.36 -27.17 -6.31
C TRP A 342 -12.26 -26.12 -6.17
N GLN A 343 -12.61 -24.83 -6.27
CA GLN A 343 -11.65 -23.73 -6.20
C GLN A 343 -10.88 -23.72 -4.88
N CYS A 344 -11.57 -23.98 -3.77
CA CYS A 344 -10.94 -23.99 -2.47
C CYS A 344 -10.11 -25.24 -2.21
N GLN A 345 -10.47 -26.38 -2.80
CA GLN A 345 -9.61 -27.56 -2.78
C GLN A 345 -8.32 -27.30 -3.55
N GLN A 346 -8.39 -26.66 -4.74
CA GLN A 346 -7.20 -26.29 -5.50
C GLN A 346 -6.33 -25.27 -4.75
N LEU A 347 -6.96 -24.27 -4.12
CA LEU A 347 -6.26 -23.28 -3.31
C LEU A 347 -5.57 -23.92 -2.10
N GLN A 348 -6.26 -24.80 -1.37
CA GLN A 348 -5.71 -25.52 -0.23
C GLN A 348 -4.50 -26.37 -0.64
N GLU A 349 -4.60 -27.07 -1.76
CA GLU A 349 -3.50 -27.89 -2.27
C GLU A 349 -2.30 -27.04 -2.67
N HIS A 350 -2.53 -25.91 -3.36
CA HIS A 350 -1.46 -24.98 -3.73
C HIS A 350 -0.78 -24.37 -2.50
N ILE A 351 -1.53 -24.05 -1.45
CA ILE A 351 -0.97 -23.59 -0.17
C ILE A 351 -0.08 -24.67 0.44
N ARG A 352 -0.53 -25.94 0.47
CA ARG A 352 0.25 -27.02 1.07
C ARG A 352 1.54 -27.35 0.32
N THR A 353 1.48 -27.32 -1.01
CA THR A 353 2.54 -27.86 -1.86
C THR A 353 3.53 -26.81 -2.36
N VAL A 354 3.08 -25.56 -2.53
CA VAL A 354 3.90 -24.50 -3.16
C VAL A 354 3.99 -23.28 -2.25
N LEU A 355 2.88 -22.57 -2.06
CA LEU A 355 2.91 -21.23 -1.46
C LEU A 355 3.33 -21.27 0.03
N GLY A 356 2.76 -22.17 0.81
CA GLY A 356 3.05 -22.32 2.24
C GLY A 356 4.52 -22.63 2.52
N PRO A 357 5.10 -23.68 1.92
CA PRO A 357 6.53 -23.98 2.05
C PRO A 357 7.44 -22.81 1.64
N LEU A 358 7.12 -22.08 0.56
CA LEU A 358 7.87 -20.90 0.15
C LEU A 358 7.82 -19.78 1.20
N VAL A 359 6.63 -19.48 1.71
CA VAL A 359 6.44 -18.45 2.76
C VAL A 359 7.20 -18.82 4.02
N LYS A 360 7.10 -20.07 4.48
CA LYS A 360 7.82 -20.55 5.66
C LYS A 360 9.33 -20.45 5.49
N ASN A 361 9.85 -20.81 4.31
CA ASN A 361 11.28 -20.72 4.04
C ASN A 361 11.78 -19.26 4.05
N VAL A 362 11.11 -18.36 3.34
CA VAL A 362 11.56 -16.95 3.27
C VAL A 362 11.46 -16.25 4.61
N THR A 363 10.37 -16.44 5.36
CA THR A 363 10.17 -15.81 6.68
C THR A 363 11.17 -16.34 7.71
N GLN A 364 11.43 -17.66 7.71
CA GLN A 364 12.44 -18.25 8.58
C GLN A 364 13.85 -17.74 8.21
N MET A 365 14.20 -17.69 6.92
CA MET A 365 15.50 -17.19 6.48
C MET A 365 15.77 -15.76 6.96
N MET A 366 14.78 -14.87 6.84
CA MET A 366 14.91 -13.48 7.28
C MET A 366 14.98 -13.37 8.80
N THR A 367 14.24 -14.20 9.53
CA THR A 367 14.28 -14.27 11.00
C THR A 367 15.64 -14.77 11.50
N ASP A 368 16.15 -15.85 10.92
CA ASP A 368 17.48 -16.39 11.22
C ASP A 368 18.56 -15.33 10.96
N CYS A 369 18.46 -14.64 9.81
CA CYS A 369 19.41 -13.60 9.46
C CYS A 369 19.37 -12.43 10.45
N SER A 370 18.18 -11.93 10.77
CA SER A 370 18.00 -10.83 11.72
C SER A 370 18.60 -11.15 13.08
N ARG A 371 18.36 -12.36 13.60
CA ARG A 371 18.94 -12.82 14.87
C ARG A 371 20.45 -13.03 14.79
N ALA A 372 20.95 -13.54 13.66
CA ALA A 372 22.35 -13.91 13.51
C ALA A 372 23.29 -12.72 13.33
N ILE A 373 22.87 -11.67 12.62
CA ILE A 373 23.76 -10.54 12.28
C ILE A 373 23.23 -9.17 12.68
N CYS A 374 21.94 -9.07 13.06
CA CYS A 374 21.29 -7.81 13.43
C CYS A 374 20.78 -7.80 14.88
N GLU A 375 21.25 -8.71 15.74
CA GLU A 375 20.81 -8.86 17.14
C GLU A 375 19.28 -9.04 17.33
N GLY A 376 18.54 -9.37 16.26
CA GLY A 376 17.08 -9.36 16.27
C GLY A 376 16.46 -7.94 16.29
N HIS A 377 17.26 -6.92 15.99
CA HIS A 377 16.92 -5.49 16.10
C HIS A 377 16.97 -4.76 14.74
N GLY A 378 16.99 -5.53 13.65
CA GLY A 378 16.95 -4.99 12.30
C GLY A 378 16.61 -6.03 11.25
N ARG A 379 16.33 -5.55 10.03
CA ARG A 379 16.14 -6.41 8.87
C ARG A 379 17.45 -6.61 8.14
N CYS A 380 17.68 -7.83 7.67
CA CYS A 380 18.75 -8.09 6.74
C CYS A 380 18.42 -7.57 5.35
N VAL A 381 19.43 -7.01 4.68
CA VAL A 381 19.35 -6.60 3.27
C VAL A 381 20.55 -7.14 2.53
N HIS A 382 20.30 -7.77 1.38
CA HIS A 382 21.35 -8.36 0.56
C HIS A 382 22.15 -7.25 -0.13
N ASN A 383 23.48 -7.34 -0.09
CA ASN A 383 24.39 -6.28 -0.52
C ASN A 383 24.17 -5.90 -2.01
N SER A 384 24.00 -6.89 -2.89
CA SER A 384 23.75 -6.65 -4.32
C SER A 384 22.37 -6.02 -4.65
N HIS A 385 21.51 -5.88 -3.64
CA HIS A 385 20.16 -5.34 -3.78
C HIS A 385 19.90 -4.14 -2.87
N ASP A 386 20.93 -3.62 -2.20
CA ASP A 386 20.80 -2.42 -1.38
C ASP A 386 20.74 -1.15 -2.25
N VAL A 387 19.56 -0.52 -2.26
CA VAL A 387 19.30 0.71 -3.02
C VAL A 387 19.70 1.99 -2.28
N ILE A 388 19.89 1.92 -0.96
CA ILE A 388 20.18 3.08 -0.10
C ILE A 388 21.69 3.33 -0.03
N LEU A 389 22.47 2.30 0.29
CA LEU A 389 23.91 2.39 0.53
C LEU A 389 24.72 2.00 -0.72
N GLY A 390 24.12 1.20 -1.60
CA GLY A 390 24.83 0.56 -2.71
C GLY A 390 25.68 -0.62 -2.24
N GLU A 391 26.07 -1.47 -3.18
CA GLU A 391 26.70 -2.76 -2.91
C GLU A 391 28.02 -2.65 -2.13
N THR A 392 28.90 -1.73 -2.52
CA THR A 392 30.22 -1.55 -1.88
C THR A 392 30.12 -1.16 -0.41
N GLU A 393 29.25 -0.20 -0.07
CA GLU A 393 29.09 0.27 1.31
C GLU A 393 28.36 -0.79 2.16
N SER A 394 27.37 -1.45 1.57
CA SER A 394 26.66 -2.58 2.19
C SER A 394 27.60 -3.72 2.55
N GLN A 395 28.54 -4.06 1.65
CA GLN A 395 29.56 -5.08 1.90
C GLN A 395 30.45 -4.70 3.09
N ARG A 396 30.87 -3.43 3.18
CA ARG A 396 31.67 -2.95 4.32
C ARG A 396 30.93 -3.09 5.64
N LEU A 397 29.64 -2.77 5.68
CA LEU A 397 28.82 -2.93 6.89
C LEU A 397 28.61 -4.41 7.25
N SER A 398 28.41 -5.26 6.24
CA SER A 398 28.30 -6.71 6.43
C SER A 398 29.54 -7.29 7.12
N ASP A 399 30.73 -6.85 6.70
CA ASP A 399 31.99 -7.31 7.30
C ASP A 399 32.10 -6.92 8.78
N LEU A 400 31.49 -5.81 9.22
CA LEU A 400 31.48 -5.35 10.62
C LEU A 400 30.59 -6.19 11.53
N CYS A 401 29.56 -6.86 10.98
CA CYS A 401 28.58 -7.65 11.74
C CYS A 401 28.81 -9.15 11.68
N SER A 402 29.90 -9.55 11.07
CA SER A 402 30.23 -10.94 10.86
C SER A 402 30.77 -11.61 12.13
N THR A 403 29.90 -11.87 13.10
CA THR A 403 30.08 -13.09 13.91
C THR A 403 29.99 -14.27 12.94
N ARG A 404 31.12 -14.92 12.65
CA ARG A 404 31.39 -15.95 11.62
C ARG A 404 30.25 -16.94 11.29
N GLN A 405 29.15 -16.50 10.69
CA GLN A 405 28.15 -17.35 10.04
C GLN A 405 28.27 -17.14 8.54
N SER A 406 28.88 -18.11 7.85
CA SER A 406 29.11 -18.07 6.40
C SER A 406 27.83 -17.85 5.59
N ARG A 407 26.66 -18.25 6.12
CA ARG A 407 25.37 -18.19 5.44
C ARG A 407 24.86 -16.76 5.15
N PHE A 408 25.21 -15.77 5.97
CA PHE A 408 24.67 -14.40 5.86
C PHE A 408 25.73 -13.35 5.51
N ARG A 409 26.85 -13.78 4.93
CA ARG A 409 28.01 -12.93 4.62
C ARG A 409 27.74 -11.85 3.56
N ASP A 410 26.70 -12.04 2.76
CA ASP A 410 26.30 -11.07 1.73
C ASP A 410 25.11 -10.20 2.17
N TYR A 411 24.84 -10.15 3.47
CA TYR A 411 23.79 -9.32 4.07
C TYR A 411 24.36 -8.35 5.09
N HIS A 412 23.76 -7.17 5.19
CA HIS A 412 23.97 -6.23 6.28
C HIS A 412 22.63 -5.85 6.90
N CYS A 413 22.68 -5.07 7.98
CA CYS A 413 21.49 -4.72 8.75
C CYS A 413 20.96 -3.33 8.43
N ARG A 414 19.63 -3.25 8.25
CA ARG A 414 18.86 -2.01 8.36
C ARG A 414 18.06 -2.05 9.66
N CYS A 415 18.54 -1.30 10.65
CA CYS A 415 18.01 -1.32 12.01
C CYS A 415 16.60 -0.75 12.12
N TYR A 416 15.82 -1.32 13.05
CA TYR A 416 14.56 -0.72 13.48
C TYR A 416 14.82 0.64 14.14
N SER A 417 13.79 1.49 14.22
CA SER A 417 13.97 2.89 14.62
C SER A 417 14.64 3.09 15.98
N ALA A 418 14.44 2.19 16.93
CA ALA A 418 15.03 2.27 18.26
C ALA A 418 16.51 1.87 18.29
N TRP A 419 17.06 1.36 17.18
CA TRP A 419 18.38 0.73 17.14
C TRP A 419 19.31 1.34 16.08
N GLU A 420 20.60 1.28 16.37
CA GLU A 420 21.66 1.76 15.50
C GLU A 420 22.94 0.92 15.66
N GLY A 421 23.97 1.30 14.91
CA GLY A 421 25.17 0.51 14.71
C GLY A 421 25.05 -0.38 13.48
N ALA A 422 26.20 -0.89 13.01
CA ALA A 422 26.23 -1.75 11.83
C ALA A 422 25.35 -3.00 11.99
N CYS A 423 25.20 -3.49 13.24
CA CYS A 423 24.57 -4.76 13.59
C CYS A 423 23.33 -4.56 14.46
N CYS A 424 22.85 -3.32 14.56
CA CYS A 424 21.71 -2.94 15.39
C CYS A 424 21.89 -3.27 16.88
N GLN A 425 23.14 -3.24 17.35
CA GLN A 425 23.52 -3.61 18.70
C GLN A 425 23.35 -2.50 19.73
N THR A 426 23.14 -1.26 19.27
CA THR A 426 23.09 -0.08 20.14
C THR A 426 21.68 0.49 20.14
N LEU A 427 21.08 0.66 21.31
CA LEU A 427 19.85 1.45 21.46
C LEU A 427 20.14 2.91 21.16
N ARG A 428 19.36 3.51 20.26
CA ARG A 428 19.45 4.95 20.00
C ARG A 428 19.15 5.70 21.30
N PRO A 429 19.92 6.74 21.64
CA PRO A 429 19.57 7.64 22.74
C PRO A 429 18.17 8.19 22.49
N SER A 430 17.21 7.74 23.28
CA SER A 430 15.83 8.17 23.13
C SER A 430 15.73 9.66 23.44
N ARG A 431 15.28 10.48 22.48
CA ARG A 431 14.63 11.76 22.84
C ARG A 431 13.36 11.53 23.66
N CYS A 432 12.84 10.29 23.66
CA CYS A 432 11.80 9.76 24.53
C CYS A 432 12.23 9.60 26.03
N GLN A 433 13.33 10.21 26.50
CA GLN A 433 13.54 10.42 27.95
C GLN A 433 12.71 11.63 28.40
N LYS A 434 11.48 11.38 28.88
CA LYS A 434 10.88 12.31 29.85
C LYS A 434 11.89 12.44 31.00
N ARG A 435 12.50 13.62 31.14
CA ARG A 435 13.04 14.04 32.43
C ARG A 435 11.90 13.89 33.42
N GLU A 436 11.96 12.89 34.29
CA GLU A 436 11.25 12.95 35.56
C GLU A 436 11.79 14.19 36.28
N GLN A 437 11.11 15.32 36.10
CA GLN A 437 11.17 16.36 37.11
C GLN A 437 10.54 15.75 38.35
N ARG A 438 11.39 15.26 39.25
CA ARG A 438 11.04 15.08 40.65
C ARG A 438 10.52 16.44 41.13
N ASN A 439 9.20 16.58 41.18
CA ASN A 439 8.57 17.59 42.01
C ASN A 439 8.93 17.24 43.45
N VAL A 440 10.00 17.84 43.94
CA VAL A 440 10.24 17.99 45.37
C VAL A 440 9.21 19.02 45.84
N HIS A 441 7.97 18.58 46.07
CA HIS A 441 7.08 19.25 47.01
C HIS A 441 7.53 18.84 48.41
N GLY A 442 8.56 19.54 48.90
CA GLY A 442 8.78 19.65 50.33
C GLY A 442 7.69 20.55 50.89
N GLY A 443 6.61 19.93 51.36
CA GLY A 443 5.64 20.58 52.24
C GLY A 443 6.37 21.01 53.51
N GLY A 444 6.42 22.31 53.73
CA GLY A 444 6.75 22.88 55.03
C GLY A 444 5.47 22.92 55.85
N ASP A 445 5.34 21.98 56.79
CA ASP A 445 4.44 22.14 57.94
C ASP A 445 5.16 23.02 58.97
N LEU A 446 4.55 24.18 59.27
CA LEU A 446 4.84 24.98 60.47
C LEU A 446 3.69 24.74 61.46
N ILE A 447 4.01 24.08 62.57
CA ILE A 447 3.26 24.13 63.83
C ILE A 447 4.25 24.60 64.89
N ASP A 448 4.22 25.89 65.19
CA ASP A 448 4.00 26.50 66.53
C ASP A 448 4.19 28.03 66.45
#